data_AF-A0A936P9L7-F1
#
_entry.id   AF-A0A936P9L7-F1
#
_cell.length_a   1.000
_cell.length_b   1.000
_cell.length_c   1.000
_cell.angle_alpha   90.00
_cell.angle_beta   90.00
_cell.angle_gamma   90.00
#
_symmetry.space_group_name_H-M   'P 1'
#
loop_
_entity.id
_entity.type
_entity.pdbx_description
1 polymer ?
#
loop_
_entity_poly.entity_id
_entity_poly.type
_entity_poly.pdbx_seq_one_letter_code
_entity_poly.pdbx_strand_id
1 'polypeptide(L)' 'MQGKRIYLSQMVEIMIQVALALRYAHDHKVVHRDIKPANILLTIKDGEGDFVTVLDF' A
#
# COMPACT_ATOMS: atom_id res chain seq x y z
N MET A 1 -3.81 18.88 -1.36
CA MET A 1 -3.97 18.04 -0.16
C MET A 1 -2.79 18.32 0.76
N GLN A 2 -3.03 18.75 2.00
CA GLN A 2 -1.95 18.96 2.98
C GLN A 2 -1.44 17.59 3.43
N GLY A 3 -0.12 17.35 3.34
CA GLY A 3 0.46 16.06 3.71
C GLY A 3 0.26 15.77 5.20
N LYS A 4 -0.43 14.67 5.52
CA LYS A 4 -0.51 14.15 6.89
C LYS A 4 0.90 13.75 7.33
N ARG A 5 1.35 14.20 8.51
CA ARG A 5 2.55 13.63 9.13
C ARG A 5 2.26 12.18 9.49
N ILE A 6 3.10 11.29 8.97
CA ILE A 6 3.03 9.85 9.20
C ILE A 6 4.14 9.49 10.18
N TYR A 7 3.82 8.73 11.23
CA TYR A 7 4.83 8.19 12.13
C TYR A 7 5.56 7.02 11.46
N LEU A 8 6.80 6.75 11.88
CA LEU A 8 7.60 5.67 11.31
C LEU A 8 6.90 4.30 11.45
N SER A 9 6.26 4.04 12.59
CA SER A 9 5.47 2.84 12.82
C SER A 9 4.35 2.67 11.79
N GLN A 10 3.59 3.74 11.54
CA GLN A 10 2.51 3.75 10.55
C GLN A 10 3.04 3.54 9.13
N MET A 11 4.19 4.13 8.78
CA MET A 11 4.85 3.87 7.49
C MET A 11 5.26 2.40 7.34
N VAL A 12 5.79 1.78 8.39
CA VAL A 12 6.15 0.35 8.36
C VAL A 12 4.92 -0.51 8.10
N GLU A 13 3.80 -0.26 8.78
CA GLU A 13 2.54 -0.99 8.54
C GLU A 13 2.04 -0.85 7.09
N ILE A 14 2.09 0.37 6.55
CA ILE A 14 1.73 0.62 5.13
C ILE A 14 2.64 -0.19 4.20
N MET A 15 3.96 -0.15 4.42
CA MET A 15 4.92 -0.87 3.58
C MET A 15 4.77 -2.39 3.66
N ILE A 16 4.39 -2.92 4.82
CA ILE A 16 4.07 -4.34 4.97
C ILE A 16 2.87 -4.70 4.08
N GLN A 17 1.79 -3.92 4.11
CA GLN A 17 0.61 -4.18 3.27
C GLN A 17 0.95 -4.09 1.77
N VAL A 18 1.75 -3.10 1.34
CA VAL A 18 2.25 -3.01 -0.05
C VAL A 18 3.03 -4.28 -0.43
N ALA A 19 3.95 -4.72 0.44
CA ALA A 19 4.75 -5.93 0.19
C ALA A 19 3.88 -7.19 0.10
N LEU A 20 2.83 -7.30 0.91
CA LEU A 20 1.87 -8.40 0.85
C LEU A 20 1.09 -8.42 -0.48
N ALA A 21 0.63 -7.26 -0.95
CA ALA A 21 -0.05 -7.14 -2.24
C ALA A 21 0.89 -7.50 -3.41
N LEU A 22 2.14 -7.04 -3.37
CA LEU A 22 3.15 -7.38 -4.37
C LEU A 22 3.52 -8.86 -4.34
N ARG A 23 3.65 -9.46 -3.16
CA ARG A 23 3.87 -10.90 -3.02
C ARG A 23 2.76 -11.68 -3.70
N TYR A 24 1.49 -11.33 -3.44
CA TYR A 24 0.35 -11.97 -4.09
C TYR A 24 0.45 -11.89 -5.62
N ALA A 25 0.78 -10.73 -6.18
CA ALA A 25 0.98 -10.58 -7.63
C ALA A 25 2.13 -11.47 -8.15
N HIS A 26 3.27 -11.47 -7.47
CA HIS A 26 4.44 -12.28 -7.85
C HIS A 26 4.17 -13.79 -7.78
N ASP A 27 3.39 -14.25 -6.80
CA ASP A 27 2.96 -15.65 -6.69
C ASP A 27 2.13 -16.07 -7.92
N HIS A 28 1.42 -15.12 -8.53
CA HIS A 28 0.66 -15.27 -9.78
C HIS A 28 1.45 -14.89 -11.04
N LYS A 29 2.78 -14.74 -10.95
CA LYS A 29 3.68 -14.39 -12.06
C LYS A 29 3.38 -13.02 -12.70
N VAL A 30 2.76 -12.11 -11.97
CA VAL A 30 2.50 -10.73 -12.39
C VAL A 30 3.55 -9.80 -11.76
N VAL A 31 4.18 -8.96 -12.59
CA VAL A 31 5.09 -7.89 -12.13
C VAL A 31 4.40 -6.55 -12.37
N HIS A 32 4.21 -5.75 -11.31
CA HIS A 32 3.51 -4.46 -11.41
C HIS A 32 4.27 -3.42 -12.25
N ARG A 33 5.61 -3.37 -12.18
CA ARG A 33 6.52 -2.49 -12.95
C ARG A 33 6.41 -0.98 -12.73
N ASP A 34 5.34 -0.46 -12.12
CA ASP A 34 5.13 0.97 -11.89
C ASP A 34 4.83 1.27 -10.40
N ILE A 35 5.61 0.68 -9.51
CA ILE A 35 5.45 0.91 -8.07
C ILE A 35 6.00 2.29 -7.70
N LYS A 36 5.08 3.17 -7.28
CA LYS A 36 5.34 4.53 -6.81
C LYS A 36 4.23 5.00 -5.88
N PRO A 37 4.43 6.03 -5.04
CA PRO A 37 3.41 6.50 -4.09
C PRO A 37 2.07 6.87 -4.72
N ALA A 38 2.06 7.35 -5.97
CA ALA A 38 0.83 7.71 -6.68
C ALA A 38 -0.09 6.50 -6.97
N ASN A 39 0.45 5.28 -6.98
CA ASN A 39 -0.30 4.04 -7.23
C ASN A 39 -0.60 3.29 -5.92
N ILE A 40 -0.40 3.91 -4.77
CA ILE A 40 -0.70 3.35 -3.44
C ILE A 40 -1.84 4.15 -2.82
N LEU A 41 -3.04 3.57 -2.81
CA LEU A 41 -4.21 4.19 -2.20
C LEU A 41 -4.29 3.79 -0.73
N LEU A 42 -4.30 4.80 0.14
CA LEU A 42 -4.56 4.65 1.57
C LEU A 42 -6.03 4.97 1.85
N THR A 43 -6.77 4.01 2.39
CA THR A 43 -8.14 4.21 2.89
C THR A 43 -8.20 3.87 4.38
N ILE A 44 -9.31 4.24 5.02
CA ILE A 44 -9.61 3.78 6.38
C ILE A 44 -10.69 2.72 6.25
N LYS A 45 -10.45 1.55 6.82
CA LYS A 45 -11.48 0.52 6.96
C LYS A 45 -12.02 0.56 8.38
N ASP A 46 -13.35 0.57 8.52
CA ASP A 46 -14.02 0.71 9.81
C ASP A 46 -13.49 -0.30 10.82
N GLY A 47 -12.94 0.21 11.93
CA GLY A 47 -12.38 -0.61 13.01
C GLY A 47 -11.01 -1.25 12.76
N GLU A 48 -10.44 -1.14 11.55
CA GLU A 48 -9.20 -1.83 11.16
C GLU A 48 -8.02 -0.89 10.83
N GLY A 49 -8.24 0.43 10.81
CA GLY A 49 -7.17 1.42 10.59
C GLY A 49 -6.86 1.65 9.11
N ASP A 50 -5.60 1.98 8.82
CA ASP A 50 -5.16 2.25 7.45
C ASP A 50 -5.16 0.95 6.62
N PHE A 51 -5.83 0.99 5.48
CA PHE A 51 -5.91 -0.09 4.50
C PHE A 51 -5.25 0.34 3.18
N VAL A 52 -4.41 -0.53 2.63
CA VAL A 52 -3.65 -0.26 1.42
C VAL A 52 -4.21 -1.02 0.23
N THR A 53 -4.51 -0.28 -0.85
CA THR A 53 -4.77 -0.85 -2.17
C THR A 53 -3.68 -0.42 -3.15
N VAL A 54 -3.10 -1.37 -3.87
CA VAL A 54 -2.16 -1.10 -4.96
C VAL A 54 -2.95 -0.98 -6.27
N LEU A 55 -2.83 0.17 -6.95
CA LEU A 55 -3.58 0.56 -8.15
C LEU A 55 -2.76 0.38 -9.43
N ASP A 56 -3.42 0.47 -10.58
CA ASP A 56 -2.78 0.52 -11.91
C ASP A 56 -1.87 -0.69 -12.23
N PHE A 57 -2.42 -1.90 -12.04
CA PHE A 57 -1.81 -3.18 -12.43
C PHE A 57 -1.78 -3.43 -13.95
#